data_AF-R4T8T2-F1
#
_entry.id   AF-R4T8T2-F1
#
_cell.length_a   1.000
_cell.length_b   1.000
_cell.length_c   1.000
_cell.angle_alpha   90.00
_cell.angle_beta   90.00
_cell.angle_gamma   90.00
#
_symmetry.space_group_name_H-M   'P 1'
#
loop_
_entity.id
_entity.type
_entity.pdbx_description
1 polymer ?
#
loop_
_entity_poly.entity_id
_entity_poly.type
_entity_poly.pdbx_seq_one_letter_code
_entity_poly.pdbx_strand_id
1 'polypeptide(L)'
;MTGVDRDGDGFIDIYPGETLGKLGELSTASTNLANGWKSAHDRIKAPGALFGGPMGIALKGVLGTSSTEVSGIVDKMPGFYQGAADAGKKAVGFYLDGEAAATDALSS
;
A
#
# COMPACT_ATOMS: atom_id res chain seq x y z
N MET A 1 -9.96 16.03 12.68
CA MET A 1 -11.39 15.67 12.65
C MET A 1 -11.69 15.35 11.20
N THR A 2 -11.71 14.07 10.82
CA THR A 2 -12.94 13.24 10.69
C THR A 2 -13.94 13.92 9.75
N GLY A 3 -14.25 13.31 8.61
CA GLY A 3 -15.26 13.84 7.69
C GLY A 3 -16.56 14.11 8.45
N VAL A 4 -16.98 15.37 8.43
CA VAL A 4 -18.15 15.89 9.13
C VAL A 4 -18.96 16.55 8.05
N ASP A 5 -20.14 16.03 7.70
CA ASP A 5 -21.17 16.80 6.99
C ASP A 5 -21.47 18.07 7.82
N ARG A 6 -20.82 19.18 7.46
CA ARG A 6 -20.80 20.41 8.26
C ARG A 6 -22.02 21.29 8.01
N ASP A 7 -22.68 21.13 6.88
CA ASP A 7 -23.76 22.01 6.44
C ASP A 7 -25.12 21.30 6.30
N GLY A 8 -25.16 19.98 6.47
CA GLY A 8 -26.39 19.20 6.48
C GLY A 8 -27.00 19.02 5.09
N ASP A 9 -26.17 19.13 4.04
CA ASP A 9 -26.59 18.97 2.66
C ASP A 9 -26.79 17.50 2.25
N GLY A 10 -26.37 16.57 3.12
CA GLY A 10 -26.48 15.13 2.93
C GLY A 10 -25.29 14.49 2.20
N PHE A 11 -24.22 15.24 1.94
CA PHE A 11 -22.95 14.73 1.42
C PHE A 11 -21.89 14.61 2.52
N ILE A 12 -21.03 13.59 2.40
CA ILE A 12 -19.93 13.40 3.35
C ILE A 12 -18.82 14.39 2.99
N ASP A 13 -18.57 15.41 3.81
CA ASP A 13 -17.40 16.27 3.65
C ASP A 13 -16.11 15.45 3.80
N ILE A 14 -15.55 15.04 2.68
CA ILE A 14 -14.17 14.56 2.62
C ILE A 14 -13.26 15.80 2.56
N TYR A 15 -12.18 15.83 3.34
CA TYR A 15 -11.11 16.81 3.14
C TYR A 15 -10.22 16.28 2.00
N PRO A 16 -10.39 16.73 0.74
CA PRO A 16 -9.82 16.03 -0.41
C PRO A 16 -8.29 16.13 -0.38
N GLY A 17 -7.75 17.30 -0.03
CA GLY A 17 -6.31 17.52 0.11
C GLY A 17 -5.67 16.66 1.20
N GLU A 18 -6.26 16.59 2.39
CA GLU A 18 -5.75 15.75 3.48
C GLU A 18 -5.83 14.26 3.11
N THR A 19 -6.94 13.84 2.52
CA THR A 19 -7.16 12.44 2.13
C THR A 19 -6.19 12.02 1.02
N LEU A 20 -6.01 12.85 -0.01
CA LEU A 20 -4.99 12.62 -1.05
C LEU A 20 -3.58 12.57 -0.47
N GLY A 21 -3.28 13.43 0.51
CA GLY A 21 -2.01 13.40 1.24
C GLY A 21 -1.76 12.05 1.92
N LYS A 22 -2.74 11.54 2.67
CA LYS A 22 -2.64 10.23 3.34
C LYS A 22 -2.55 9.05 2.39
N LEU A 23 -3.29 9.09 1.28
CA LEU A 23 -3.17 8.08 0.22
C LEU A 23 -1.81 8.15 -0.49
N GLY A 24 -1.22 9.34 -0.60
CA GLY A 24 0.16 9.55 -1.03
C GLY A 24 1.16 8.89 -0.09
N GLU A 25 1.06 9.16 1.22
CA GLU A 25 1.88 8.53 2.27
C GLU A 25 1.80 6.99 2.19
N LEU A 26 0.61 6.43 1.99
CA LEU A 26 0.39 4.98 1.84
C LEU A 26 1.12 4.41 0.61
N SER A 27 1.05 5.09 -0.54
CA SER A 27 1.73 4.68 -1.77
C SER A 27 3.26 4.74 -1.61
N THR A 28 3.79 5.78 -0.95
CA THR A 28 5.21 5.88 -0.63
C THR A 28 5.66 4.77 0.33
N ALA A 29 4.90 4.51 1.39
CA ALA A 29 5.19 3.43 2.33
C ALA A 29 5.20 2.06 1.64
N SER A 30 4.25 1.82 0.73
CA SER A 30 4.21 0.61 -0.09
C SER A 30 5.48 0.44 -0.94
N THR A 31 5.91 1.50 -1.62
CA THR A 31 7.15 1.50 -2.43
C THR A 31 8.37 1.20 -1.57
N ASN A 32 8.47 1.83 -0.40
CA ASN A 32 9.57 1.59 0.53
C ASN A 32 9.59 0.14 1.04
N LEU A 33 8.42 -0.42 1.35
CA LEU A 33 8.28 -1.82 1.73
C LEU A 33 8.74 -2.75 0.61
N ALA A 34 8.33 -2.51 -0.65
CA ALA A 34 8.76 -3.31 -1.79
C ALA A 34 10.28 -3.32 -1.95
N ASN A 35 10.91 -2.14 -1.88
CA ASN A 35 12.35 -1.99 -2.03
C ASN A 35 13.13 -2.66 -0.88
N GLY A 36 12.70 -2.43 0.36
CA GLY A 36 13.30 -3.05 1.55
C GLY A 36 13.17 -4.57 1.52
N TRP A 37 12.00 -5.07 1.15
CA TRP A 37 11.74 -6.49 1.03
C TRP A 37 12.57 -7.13 -0.09
N LYS A 38 12.63 -6.54 -1.29
CA LYS A 38 13.47 -7.04 -2.39
C LYS A 38 14.92 -7.19 -1.94
N SER A 39 15.48 -6.18 -1.26
CA SER A 39 16.85 -6.22 -0.75
C SER A 39 17.08 -7.35 0.26
N ALA A 40 16.15 -7.54 1.20
CA ALA A 40 16.23 -8.61 2.20
C ALA A 40 16.05 -10.00 1.57
N HIS A 41 15.08 -10.14 0.67
CA HIS A 41 14.74 -11.39 0.00
C HIS A 41 15.87 -11.89 -0.91
N ASP A 42 16.51 -10.98 -1.67
CA ASP A 42 17.66 -11.32 -2.50
C ASP A 42 18.82 -11.88 -1.64
N ARG A 43 19.02 -11.35 -0.43
CA ARG A 43 19.99 -11.88 0.54
C ARG A 43 19.58 -13.23 1.11
N ILE A 44 18.29 -13.51 1.29
CA ILE A 44 17.81 -14.83 1.75
C ILE A 44 18.02 -15.89 0.66
N LYS A 45 17.73 -15.55 -0.60
CA LYS A 45 17.89 -16.47 -1.74
C LYS A 45 19.35 -16.73 -2.11
N ALA A 46 20.21 -15.72 -1.98
CA ALA A 46 21.63 -15.79 -2.27
C ALA A 46 22.45 -15.36 -1.04
N PRO A 47 22.49 -16.16 0.03
CA PRO A 47 23.00 -15.72 1.33
C PRO A 47 24.54 -15.62 1.45
N GLY A 48 25.25 -15.42 0.33
CA GLY A 48 26.70 -15.29 0.31
C GLY A 48 27.42 -16.51 0.91
N ALA A 49 28.57 -16.26 1.55
CA ALA A 49 29.43 -17.30 2.11
C ALA A 49 28.81 -18.07 3.30
N LEU A 50 27.75 -17.54 3.93
CA LEU A 50 27.14 -18.10 5.14
C LEU A 50 26.55 -19.51 4.97
N PHE A 51 26.26 -19.93 3.73
CA PHE A 51 25.66 -21.25 3.45
C PHE A 51 26.50 -22.15 2.53
N GLY A 52 27.75 -21.77 2.24
CA GLY A 52 28.62 -22.53 1.34
C GLY A 52 29.22 -23.81 1.95
N GLY A 53 29.26 -23.91 3.28
CA GLY A 53 29.78 -25.07 4.00
C GLY A 53 28.71 -26.11 4.36
N PRO A 54 29.09 -27.31 4.84
CA PRO A 54 28.16 -28.40 5.17
C PRO A 54 27.05 -28.02 6.16
N MET A 55 27.38 -27.24 7.21
CA MET A 55 26.37 -26.68 8.13
C MET A 55 25.42 -25.71 7.44
N GLY A 56 25.94 -24.91 6.51
CA GLY A 56 25.16 -24.03 5.66
C GLY A 56 24.14 -24.78 4.83
N ILE A 57 24.56 -25.84 4.14
CA ILE A 57 23.66 -26.68 3.33
C ILE A 57 22.54 -27.29 4.20
N ALA A 58 22.88 -27.81 5.38
CA ALA A 58 21.90 -28.37 6.32
C ALA A 58 20.89 -27.31 6.81
N LEU A 59 21.38 -26.14 7.20
CA LEU A 59 20.54 -25.03 7.68
C LEU A 59 19.63 -24.48 6.57
N LYS A 60 20.12 -24.41 5.32
CA LYS A 60 19.32 -24.01 4.16
C LYS A 60 18.14 -24.93 3.92
N GLY A 61 18.33 -26.25 4.12
CA GLY A 61 17.25 -27.24 4.02
C GLY A 61 16.15 -27.02 5.06
N VAL A 62 16.52 -26.69 6.30
CA VAL A 62 15.57 -26.46 7.40
C VAL A 62 14.82 -25.14 7.23
N LEU A 63 15.48 -24.08 6.74
CA LEU A 63 14.89 -22.74 6.61
C LEU A 63 14.10 -22.54 5.31
N GLY A 64 14.17 -23.48 4.36
CA GLY A 64 13.53 -23.34 3.04
C GLY A 64 12.04 -23.05 3.11
N THR A 65 11.28 -23.85 3.87
CA THR A 65 9.82 -23.72 4.00
C THR A 65 9.42 -22.39 4.61
N SER A 66 9.98 -22.06 5.79
CA SER A 66 9.66 -20.80 6.47
C SER A 66 10.09 -19.57 5.66
N SER A 67 11.20 -19.65 4.93
CA SER A 67 11.59 -18.60 3.99
C SER A 67 10.55 -18.44 2.87
N THR A 68 10.04 -19.53 2.29
CA THR A 68 9.03 -19.46 1.23
C THR A 68 7.70 -18.89 1.74
N GLU A 69 7.28 -19.28 2.94
CA GLU A 69 6.05 -18.77 3.56
C GLU A 69 6.12 -17.26 3.81
N VAL A 70 7.21 -16.79 4.43
CA VAL A 70 7.42 -15.35 4.66
C VAL A 70 7.46 -14.60 3.34
N SER A 71 8.16 -15.11 2.32
CA SER A 71 8.18 -14.47 1.01
C SER A 71 6.78 -14.37 0.39
N GLY A 72 5.99 -15.45 0.44
CA GLY A 72 4.64 -15.45 -0.13
C GLY A 72 3.68 -14.44 0.49
N ILE A 73 3.89 -14.08 1.77
CA ILE A 73 3.12 -13.04 2.45
C ILE A 73 3.63 -11.66 2.03
N VAL A 74 4.94 -11.42 2.19
CA VAL A 74 5.51 -10.07 2.03
C VAL A 74 5.52 -9.64 0.55
N ASP A 75 5.65 -10.56 -0.40
CA ASP A 75 5.58 -10.28 -1.84
C ASP A 75 4.21 -9.67 -2.25
N LYS A 76 3.14 -9.96 -1.49
CA LYS A 76 1.78 -9.47 -1.80
C LYS A 76 1.47 -8.11 -1.17
N MET A 77 2.15 -7.77 -0.07
CA MET A 77 1.82 -6.57 0.72
C MET A 77 1.98 -5.26 -0.08
N PRO A 78 3.08 -5.02 -0.83
CA PRO A 78 3.21 -3.79 -1.61
C PRO A 78 2.10 -3.62 -2.65
N GLY A 79 1.78 -4.68 -3.40
CA GLY A 79 0.72 -4.62 -4.40
C GLY A 79 -0.64 -4.32 -3.78
N PHE A 80 -0.93 -4.91 -2.61
CA PHE A 80 -2.16 -4.65 -1.87
C PHE A 80 -2.27 -3.18 -1.41
N TYR A 81 -1.22 -2.63 -0.77
CA TYR A 81 -1.24 -1.24 -0.30
C TYR A 81 -1.24 -0.23 -1.43
N GLN A 82 -0.55 -0.53 -2.54
CA GLN A 82 -0.57 0.32 -3.73
C GLN A 82 -1.97 0.33 -4.35
N GLY A 83 -2.60 -0.84 -4.52
CA GLY A 83 -3.97 -0.94 -5.04
C GLY A 83 -4.99 -0.22 -4.16
N ALA A 84 -4.85 -0.30 -2.83
CA ALA A 84 -5.69 0.45 -1.90
C ALA A 84 -5.51 1.97 -2.04
N ALA A 85 -4.26 2.45 -2.17
CA ALA A 85 -3.98 3.87 -2.38
C ALA A 85 -4.58 4.40 -3.69
N ASP A 86 -4.45 3.63 -4.78
CA ASP A 86 -4.96 4.03 -6.10
C ASP A 86 -6.49 4.00 -6.16
N ALA A 87 -7.12 3.00 -5.56
CA ALA A 87 -8.57 2.94 -5.43
C ALA A 87 -9.10 4.11 -4.59
N GLY A 88 -8.43 4.45 -3.48
CA GLY A 88 -8.76 5.61 -2.66
C GLY A 88 -8.68 6.92 -3.46
N LYS A 89 -7.61 7.12 -4.24
CA LYS A 89 -7.46 8.34 -5.07
C LYS A 89 -8.58 8.49 -6.09
N LYS A 90 -8.99 7.38 -6.72
CA LYS A 90 -10.14 7.37 -7.65
C LYS A 90 -11.43 7.74 -6.94
N ALA A 91 -11.66 7.23 -5.73
CA ALA A 91 -12.85 7.58 -4.95
C ALA A 91 -12.89 9.07 -4.60
N VAL A 92 -11.75 9.69 -4.25
CA VAL A 92 -11.67 11.15 -4.07
C VAL A 92 -12.00 11.89 -5.36
N GLY A 93 -11.52 11.41 -6.51
CA GLY A 93 -11.87 11.98 -7.81
C GLY A 93 -13.37 11.99 -8.08
N PHE A 94 -14.04 10.84 -7.89
CA PHE A 94 -15.49 10.75 -8.07
C PHE A 94 -16.29 11.64 -7.12
N TYR A 95 -15.80 11.83 -5.89
CA TYR A 95 -16.40 12.78 -4.97
C TYR A 95 -16.38 14.21 -5.55
N LEU A 96 -15.21 14.67 -5.98
CA LEU A 96 -15.03 16.03 -6.51
C LEU A 96 -15.85 16.27 -7.79
N ASP A 97 -15.91 15.27 -8.67
CA ASP A 97 -16.73 15.33 -9.89
C ASP A 97 -18.23 15.43 -9.55
N GLY A 98 -18.68 14.70 -8.53
CA GLY A 98 -20.05 14.74 -8.04
C GLY A 98 -20.42 16.09 -7.41
N GLU A 99 -19.52 16.65 -6.59
CA GLU A 99 -19.69 17.96 -5.98
C GLU A 99 -19.81 19.07 -7.04
N ALA A 100 -18.95 19.06 -8.05
CA ALA A 100 -19.00 20.01 -9.17
C ALA A 100 -20.33 19.92 -9.93
N ALA A 101 -20.78 18.71 -10.26
CA ALA A 101 -22.04 18.50 -10.98
C ALA A 101 -23.27 18.97 -10.18
N ALA A 102 -23.28 18.74 -8.86
CA ALA A 102 -24.36 19.21 -7.99
C ALA A 102 -24.39 20.74 -7.88
N THR A 103 -23.21 21.37 -7.78
CA THR A 103 -23.07 22.83 -7.73
C THR A 103 -23.56 23.50 -9.01
N ASP A 104 -23.22 22.95 -10.18
CA ASP A 104 -23.68 23.43 -11.48
C ASP A 104 -25.21 23.37 -11.60
N ALA A 105 -25.82 22.27 -11.13
CA ALA A 105 -27.27 22.06 -11.19
C ALA A 105 -28.08 23.01 -10.28
N LEU A 106 -27.49 23.48 -9.18
CA LEU A 106 -28.12 24.47 -8.29
C LEU A 106 -27.99 25.91 -8.83
N SER A 107 -27.09 26.13 -9.79
CA SER A 107 -26.79 27.45 -10.36
C SER A 107 -27.53 27.72 -11.68
N SER A 108 -28.29 26.74 -12.19
CA SER A 108 -29.10 26.79 -13.42
C SER A 108 -30.58 27.01 -13.14
#